data_AF-A0A7K0DCL7-F1
#
_entry.id   AF-A0A7K0DCL7-F1
#
_cell.length_a   1.000
_cell.length_b   1.000
_cell.length_c   1.000
_cell.angle_alpha   90.00
_cell.angle_beta   90.00
_cell.angle_gamma   90.00
#
_symmetry.space_group_name_H-M   'P 1'
#
loop_
_entity.id
_entity.type
_entity.pdbx_description
1 polymer ?
#
loop_
_entity_poly.entity_id
_entity_poly.type
_entity_poly.pdbx_seq_one_letter_code
_entity_poly.pdbx_strand_id
1 'polypeptide(L)'
;MTAVADEEVLRAAELALSVDDVVVDAVEPIVAESESSAGPDIRILKGSPTDAELAALVCVFAAAANAAAAAPAQSGPVDLWGRPTMMHRGSTPFSPYAFPFLSHLRD
;
A
#
# COMPACT_ATOMS: atom_id res chain seq x y z
N MET A 1 -4.18 -18.35 -38.15
CA MET A 1 -4.97 -17.13 -38.37
C MET A 1 -4.96 -16.37 -37.05
N THR A 2 -4.02 -15.44 -36.88
CA THR A 2 -3.88 -14.64 -35.66
C THR A 2 -4.82 -13.45 -35.77
N ALA A 3 -5.80 -13.35 -34.85
CA ALA A 3 -6.74 -12.24 -34.79
C ALA A 3 -5.98 -10.97 -34.39
N VAL A 4 -5.66 -10.12 -35.36
CA VAL A 4 -5.24 -8.75 -35.12
C VAL A 4 -6.52 -7.96 -34.82
N ALA A 5 -6.60 -7.36 -33.64
CA ALA A 5 -7.72 -6.48 -33.30
C ALA A 5 -7.69 -5.23 -34.19
N ASP A 6 -8.87 -4.74 -34.58
CA ASP A 6 -9.00 -3.54 -35.40
C ASP A 6 -8.48 -2.30 -34.63
N GLU A 7 -7.85 -1.38 -35.36
CA GLU A 7 -7.17 -0.19 -34.82
C GLU A 7 -8.09 0.71 -33.96
N GLU A 8 -9.39 0.73 -34.26
CA GLU A 8 -10.40 1.45 -33.48
C GLU A 8 -10.55 0.91 -32.06
N VAL A 9 -10.41 -0.41 -31.87
CA VAL A 9 -10.51 -1.05 -30.55
C VAL A 9 -9.29 -0.68 -29.69
N LEU A 10 -8.12 -0.59 -30.31
CA LEU A 10 -6.89 -0.15 -29.63
C LEU A 10 -6.98 1.33 -29.23
N ARG A 11 -7.49 2.19 -30.11
CA ARG A 11 -7.72 3.62 -29.82
C ARG A 11 -8.71 3.85 -28.69
N ALA A 12 -9.80 3.09 -28.64
CA ALA A 12 -10.78 3.17 -27.56
C ALA A 12 -10.18 2.76 -26.21
N ALA A 13 -9.32 1.73 -26.20
CA ALA A 13 -8.66 1.27 -24.98
C ALA A 13 -7.62 2.27 -24.44
N GLU A 14 -6.83 2.92 -25.31
CA GLU A 14 -5.89 3.98 -24.89
C GLU A 14 -6.61 5.21 -24.31
N LEU A 15 -7.75 5.59 -24.90
CA LEU A 15 -8.54 6.72 -24.41
C LEU A 15 -9.16 6.41 -23.04
N ALA A 16 -9.59 5.17 -22.80
CA ALA A 16 -10.10 4.75 -21.49
C ALA A 16 -9.02 4.73 -20.41
N LEU A 17 -7.76 4.45 -20.78
CA LEU A 17 -6.63 4.37 -19.83
C LEU A 17 -6.04 5.75 -19.48
N SER A 18 -6.27 6.77 -20.32
CA SER A 18 -5.66 8.10 -20.19
C SER A 18 -6.49 9.13 -19.41
N VAL A 19 -7.69 8.77 -18.93
CA VAL A 19 -8.63 9.73 -18.30
C VAL A 19 -8.40 9.96 -16.80
N ASP A 20 -7.57 9.17 -16.10
CA ASP A 20 -7.38 9.29 -14.65
C ASP A 20 -6.01 9.83 -14.17
N ASP A 21 -5.08 10.18 -15.06
CA ASP A 21 -3.70 10.53 -14.64
C ASP A 21 -3.45 12.06 -14.46
N VAL A 22 -4.51 12.85 -14.27
CA VAL A 22 -4.40 14.30 -14.06
C VAL A 22 -5.21 14.74 -12.83
N VAL A 23 -4.85 14.24 -11.64
CA VAL A 23 -4.68 15.04 -10.40
C VAL A 23 -3.84 14.22 -9.41
N VAL A 24 -2.52 14.30 -9.49
CA VAL A 24 -1.67 14.10 -8.31
C VAL A 24 -0.65 15.24 -8.30
N ASP A 25 -1.04 16.29 -7.59
CA ASP A 25 -0.21 17.44 -7.27
C ASP A 25 1.09 16.99 -6.59
N ALA A 26 2.15 17.74 -6.83
CA ALA A 26 3.52 17.39 -6.47
C ALA A 26 3.67 17.10 -4.96
N VAL A 27 4.04 15.86 -4.62
CA VAL A 27 4.39 15.49 -3.24
C VAL A 27 5.91 15.65 -3.04
N GLU A 28 6.31 16.78 -2.48
CA GLU A 28 7.58 16.88 -1.75
C GLU A 28 7.44 16.15 -0.39
N PRO A 29 8.50 15.49 0.12
CA PRO A 29 8.42 14.72 1.35
C PRO A 29 8.40 15.65 2.58
N ILE A 30 7.20 15.97 3.04
CA ILE A 30 6.99 16.59 4.34
C ILE A 30 7.23 15.56 5.46
N VAL A 31 8.06 15.95 6.42
CA VAL A 31 8.21 15.29 7.72
C VAL A 31 6.81 15.09 8.29
N ALA A 32 6.46 13.84 8.61
CA ALA A 32 5.14 13.47 9.11
C ALA A 32 4.92 13.99 10.54
N GLU A 33 4.67 15.29 10.68
CA GLU A 33 3.84 15.79 11.76
C GLU A 33 2.41 15.38 11.45
N SER A 34 1.79 14.64 12.37
CA SER A 34 0.41 14.20 12.25
C SER A 34 -0.51 15.41 12.22
N GLU A 35 -0.79 15.92 11.02
CA GLU A 35 -1.88 16.86 10.81
C GLU A 35 -3.16 16.14 11.24
N SER A 36 -3.62 16.45 12.46
CA SER A 36 -4.96 16.14 12.93
C SER A 36 -5.92 16.74 11.92
N SER A 37 -6.42 15.94 10.98
CA SER A 37 -7.48 16.38 10.08
C SER A 37 -8.59 16.95 10.94
N ALA A 38 -8.91 18.23 10.79
CA ALA A 38 -9.80 18.96 11.70
C ALA A 38 -11.29 18.52 11.61
N GLY A 39 -11.56 17.34 11.06
CA GLY A 39 -12.86 16.74 10.92
C GLY A 39 -13.06 15.54 11.86
N PRO A 40 -14.31 15.06 12.00
CA PRO A 40 -14.60 13.90 12.82
C PRO A 40 -14.00 12.62 12.21
N ASP A 41 -13.39 11.77 13.06
CA ASP A 41 -12.80 10.49 12.66
C ASP A 41 -13.82 9.47 12.12
N ILE A 42 -15.09 9.62 12.51
CA ILE A 42 -16.18 8.72 12.13
C ILE A 42 -17.36 9.54 11.59
N ARG A 43 -17.87 9.15 10.42
CA ARG A 43 -19.07 9.75 9.80
C ARG A 43 -20.15 8.69 9.61
N ILE A 44 -21.34 8.93 10.18
CA ILE A 44 -22.51 8.08 9.99
C ILE A 44 -23.20 8.46 8.68
N LEU A 45 -23.22 7.54 7.71
CA LEU A 45 -23.86 7.79 6.40
C LEU A 45 -25.35 7.41 6.39
N LYS A 46 -25.76 6.43 7.20
CA LYS A 46 -27.12 5.90 7.21
C LYS A 46 -27.48 5.32 8.58
N GLY A 47 -28.77 5.43 8.93
CA GLY A 47 -29.31 4.92 10.19
C GLY A 47 -29.35 5.96 11.30
N SER A 48 -29.81 5.53 12.47
CA SER A 48 -29.81 6.34 13.71
C SER A 48 -29.28 5.47 14.85
N PRO A 49 -27.96 5.20 14.88
CA PRO A 49 -27.37 4.41 15.95
C PRO A 49 -27.58 5.12 17.29
N THR A 50 -27.74 4.33 18.34
CA THR A 50 -27.78 4.83 19.71
C THR A 50 -26.36 5.15 20.19
N ASP A 51 -26.24 6.02 21.19
CA ASP A 51 -24.95 6.41 21.78
C ASP A 51 -24.16 5.19 22.31
N ALA A 52 -24.87 4.18 22.83
CA ALA A 52 -24.28 2.94 23.31
C ALA A 52 -23.63 2.12 22.18
N GLU A 53 -24.28 2.05 21.02
CA GLU A 53 -23.74 1.36 19.85
C GLU A 53 -22.53 2.11 19.27
N LEU A 54 -22.59 3.44 19.25
CA LEU A 54 -21.46 4.26 18.81
C LEU A 54 -20.24 4.08 19.72
N ALA A 55 -20.44 4.08 21.04
CA ALA A 55 -19.37 3.86 22.02
C ALA A 55 -18.73 2.47 21.88
N ALA A 56 -19.54 1.43 21.60
CA ALA A 56 -19.04 0.09 21.36
C ALA A 56 -18.13 0.04 20.11
N LEU A 57 -18.54 0.67 19.01
CA LEU A 57 -17.74 0.74 17.78
C LEU A 57 -16.42 1.50 18.00
N VAL A 58 -16.48 2.65 18.68
CA VAL A 58 -15.27 3.43 19.01
C VAL A 58 -14.30 2.62 19.86
N CYS A 59 -14.80 1.88 20.87
CA CYS A 59 -13.95 1.00 21.70
C CYS A 59 -13.25 -0.06 20.86
N VAL A 60 -13.95 -0.71 19.93
CA VAL A 60 -13.37 -1.74 19.07
C VAL A 60 -12.29 -1.15 18.15
N PHE A 61 -12.56 0.00 17.53
CA PHE A 61 -11.58 0.65 16.66
C PHE A 61 -10.35 1.14 17.43
N ALA A 62 -10.54 1.72 18.62
CA ALA A 62 -9.43 2.13 19.48
C ALA A 62 -8.58 0.92 19.93
N ALA A 63 -9.23 -0.19 20.29
CA ALA A 63 -8.53 -1.43 20.65
C ALA A 63 -7.76 -2.01 19.45
N ALA A 64 -8.33 -2.00 18.26
CA ALA A 64 -7.68 -2.46 17.03
C ALA A 64 -6.48 -1.58 16.66
N ALA A 65 -6.62 -0.25 16.77
CA ALA A 65 -5.52 0.69 16.53
C ALA A 65 -4.36 0.46 17.51
N ASN A 66 -4.67 0.24 18.79
CA ASN A 66 -3.66 -0.04 19.80
C ASN A 66 -2.98 -1.42 19.59
N ALA A 67 -3.74 -2.43 19.15
CA ALA A 67 -3.19 -3.73 18.80
C ALA A 67 -2.27 -3.67 17.58
N ALA A 68 -2.58 -2.84 16.58
CA ALA A 68 -1.72 -2.62 15.42
C ALA A 68 -0.39 -1.95 15.81
N ALA A 69 -0.42 -1.00 16.75
CA ALA A 69 0.80 -0.37 17.30
C ALA A 69 1.66 -1.36 18.12
N ALA A 70 1.03 -2.37 18.72
CA ALA A 70 1.69 -3.43 19.48
C ALA A 70 2.08 -4.65 18.63
N ALA A 71 1.78 -4.66 17.32
CA ALA A 71 2.24 -5.72 16.45
C ALA A 71 3.78 -5.71 16.45
N PRO A 72 4.46 -6.78 16.84
CA PRO A 72 5.91 -6.81 16.80
C PRO A 72 6.33 -6.49 15.37
N ALA A 73 7.22 -5.49 15.21
CA ALA A 73 7.84 -5.20 13.93
C ALA A 73 8.26 -6.53 13.32
N GLN A 74 7.79 -6.81 12.10
CA GLN A 74 7.79 -8.14 11.48
C GLN A 74 9.16 -8.82 11.68
N SER A 75 9.23 -9.66 12.71
CA SER A 75 10.47 -10.27 13.18
C SER A 75 10.65 -11.58 12.44
N GLY A 76 10.88 -11.47 11.14
CA GLY A 76 11.12 -12.58 10.25
C GLY A 76 11.98 -12.14 9.07
N PRO A 77 12.53 -13.09 8.31
CA PRO A 77 13.14 -12.77 7.03
C PRO A 77 12.18 -11.93 6.20
N VAL A 78 12.71 -10.88 5.56
CA VAL A 78 11.92 -10.00 4.69
C VAL A 78 11.18 -10.87 3.67
N ASP A 79 9.87 -10.68 3.52
CA ASP A 79 9.13 -11.33 2.44
C ASP A 79 9.52 -10.68 1.12
N LEU A 80 10.06 -11.49 0.23
CA LEU A 80 10.60 -11.08 -1.06
C LEU A 80 9.77 -11.61 -2.22
N TRP A 81 8.66 -12.32 -1.94
CA TRP A 81 7.71 -12.73 -2.95
C TRP A 81 7.09 -11.52 -3.65
N GLY A 82 6.99 -11.60 -4.98
CA GLY A 82 6.38 -10.55 -5.80
C GLY A 82 7.25 -9.33 -6.13
N ARG A 83 8.50 -9.24 -5.65
CA ARG A 83 9.41 -8.16 -6.06
C ARG A 83 9.81 -8.31 -7.54
N PRO A 84 9.51 -7.35 -8.42
CA PRO A 84 9.80 -7.48 -9.86
C PRO A 84 11.28 -7.72 -10.17
N THR A 85 12.18 -7.19 -9.34
CA THR A 85 13.63 -7.37 -9.48
C THR A 85 14.10 -8.81 -9.24
N MET A 86 13.33 -9.63 -8.51
CA MET A 86 13.62 -11.06 -8.33
C MET A 86 13.02 -11.95 -9.41
N MET A 87 12.11 -11.42 -10.22
CA MET A 87 11.51 -12.17 -11.32
C MET A 87 12.45 -12.32 -12.53
N HIS A 88 13.48 -11.47 -12.66
CA HIS A 88 14.25 -11.37 -13.89
C HIS A 88 15.75 -11.72 -13.82
N ARG A 89 16.43 -11.70 -12.66
CA ARG A 89 17.79 -12.29 -12.51
C ARG A 89 18.07 -12.73 -11.07
N GLY A 90 18.44 -13.99 -10.90
CA GLY A 90 18.95 -14.54 -9.64
C GLY A 90 20.32 -13.98 -9.29
N SER A 91 20.54 -13.78 -7.99
CA SER A 91 21.83 -13.41 -7.40
C SER A 91 22.97 -14.21 -8.03
N THR A 92 24.04 -13.53 -8.47
CA THR A 92 25.19 -14.19 -9.09
C THR A 92 26.01 -14.90 -7.99
N PRO A 93 26.29 -16.21 -8.11
CA PRO A 93 26.77 -17.03 -6.99
C PRO A 93 28.22 -16.72 -6.53
N PHE A 94 28.94 -15.83 -7.21
CA PHE A 94 30.33 -15.47 -6.91
C PHE A 94 30.57 -13.97 -6.73
N SER A 95 29.54 -13.21 -6.36
CA SER A 95 29.69 -11.77 -6.03
C SER A 95 29.78 -11.56 -4.52
N PRO A 96 30.56 -10.58 -4.02
CA PRO A 96 30.51 -10.14 -2.62
C PRO A 96 29.09 -9.76 -2.15
N TYR A 97 28.19 -9.45 -3.09
CA TYR A 97 26.79 -9.16 -2.87
C TYR A 97 25.86 -10.36 -3.12
N ALA A 98 26.38 -11.60 -3.11
CA ALA A 98 25.57 -12.80 -3.32
C ALA A 98 24.44 -12.96 -2.28
N PHE A 99 24.64 -12.37 -1.09
CA PHE A 99 23.67 -12.36 0.00
C PHE A 99 23.35 -10.93 0.46
N PRO A 100 22.63 -10.13 -0.35
CA PRO A 100 22.39 -8.72 -0.06
C PRO A 100 21.58 -8.53 1.24
N PHE A 101 20.74 -9.52 1.56
CA PHE A 101 19.86 -9.50 2.74
C PHE A 101 20.51 -9.98 4.03
N LEU A 102 21.73 -10.49 3.99
CA LEU A 102 22.50 -10.89 5.19
C LEU A 102 23.57 -9.87 5.57
N SER A 103 23.67 -8.75 4.84
CA SER A 103 24.66 -7.69 5.06
C SER A 103 24.53 -7.02 6.42
N HIS A 104 23.30 -6.90 6.94
CA HIS A 104 23.02 -6.30 8.24
C HIS A 104 23.39 -7.19 9.46
N LEU A 105 23.92 -8.40 9.23
CA LEU A 105 24.37 -9.34 10.26
C LEU A 105 25.90 -9.42 10.39
N ARG A 106 26.64 -8.60 9.63
CA ARG A 106 28.10 -8.46 9.80
C ARG A 106 28.38 -7.28 10.72
N ASP A 107 29.06 -7.55 11.84
CA ASP A 107 29.63 -6.55 12.74
C ASP A 107 30.77 -5.75 12.08
#